data_AF-J9ENA4-F1
#
_entry.id   AF-J9ENA4-F1
#
_cell.length_a   1.000
_cell.length_b   1.000
_cell.length_c   1.000
_cell.angle_alpha   90.00
_cell.angle_beta   90.00
_cell.angle_gamma   90.00
#
_symmetry.space_group_name_H-M   'P 1'
#
loop_
_entity.id
_entity.type
_entity.pdbx_description
1 polymer ?
#
loop_
_entity_poly.entity_id
_entity_poly.type
_entity_poly.pdbx_seq_one_letter_code
_entity_poly.pdbx_strand_id
1 'polypeptide(L)'
;MIIRRLKKIRELRIKLVHIWSYIRLCNIAKETITKYGNLYATFSTVPNYMLSDADVYSVEDLENVQKGELFRTIAPLVQYGQYHIEGCEHCCAQAFVCELCDEKNDLLFPFQVAYVDRCEECGSLSHKKCAIKRQKDEKPCPKCLRIRQNL
;
A
#
# COMPACT_ATOMS: atom_id res chain seq x y z
N MET A 1 9.08 22.83 10.35
CA MET A 1 7.66 22.72 9.92
C MET A 1 7.48 21.90 8.63
N ILE A 2 8.35 22.08 7.61
CA ILE A 2 8.30 21.35 6.32
C ILE A 2 8.60 19.85 6.45
N ILE A 3 9.61 19.46 7.24
CA ILE A 3 10.00 18.04 7.45
C ILE A 3 8.82 17.18 7.93
N ARG A 4 7.95 17.71 8.80
CA ARG A 4 6.77 16.98 9.29
C ARG A 4 5.73 16.75 8.17
N ARG A 5 5.54 17.74 7.29
CA ARG A 5 4.63 17.63 6.13
C ARG A 5 5.15 16.61 5.13
N LEU A 6 6.45 16.65 4.83
CA LEU A 6 7.08 15.72 3.90
C LEU A 6 7.00 14.27 4.43
N LYS A 7 7.23 14.03 5.73
CA LYS A 7 7.05 12.71 6.34
C LYS A 7 5.62 12.17 6.16
N LYS A 8 4.60 13.03 6.40
CA LYS A 8 3.19 12.65 6.23
C LYS A 8 2.84 12.33 4.78
N ILE A 9 3.34 13.13 3.84
CA ILE A 9 3.15 12.91 2.41
C ILE A 9 3.82 11.63 1.95
N ARG A 10 5.05 11.38 2.40
CA ARG A 10 5.78 10.16 2.09
C ARG A 10 5.01 8.92 2.52
N GLU A 11 4.44 8.91 3.73
CA GLU A 11 3.60 7.81 4.19
C GLU A 11 2.37 7.60 3.29
N LEU A 12 1.68 8.69 2.91
CA LEU A 12 0.56 8.60 1.97
C LEU A 12 0.98 8.06 0.60
N ARG A 13 2.15 8.46 0.09
CA ARG A 13 2.65 8.00 -1.20
C ARG A 13 3.05 6.52 -1.18
N ILE A 14 3.61 6.02 -0.08
CA ILE A 14 3.83 4.57 0.09
C ILE A 14 2.50 3.82 -0.03
N LYS A 15 1.46 4.30 0.65
CA LYS A 15 0.11 3.73 0.52
C LYS A 15 -0.40 3.81 -0.91
N LEU A 16 -0.23 4.95 -1.56
CA LEU A 16 -0.69 5.19 -2.94
C LEU A 16 -0.05 4.20 -3.93
N VAL A 17 1.27 4.00 -3.87
CA VAL A 17 2.00 3.04 -4.72
C VAL A 17 1.45 1.63 -4.52
N HIS A 18 1.23 1.22 -3.27
CA HIS A 18 0.65 -0.08 -2.95
C HIS A 18 -0.80 -0.20 -3.40
N ILE A 19 -1.61 0.84 -3.27
CA ILE A 19 -3.00 0.84 -3.74
C ILE A 19 -3.05 0.73 -5.26
N TRP A 20 -2.19 1.48 -5.96
CA TRP A 20 -2.13 1.47 -7.42
C TRP A 20 -1.85 0.07 -7.98
N SER A 21 -1.03 -0.75 -7.30
CA SER A 21 -0.77 -2.12 -7.76
C SER A 21 -2.03 -3.01 -7.80
N TYR A 22 -3.03 -2.72 -6.95
CA TYR A 22 -4.33 -3.40 -6.98
C TYR A 22 -5.27 -2.74 -7.99
N ILE A 23 -5.43 -1.42 -7.92
CA ILE A 23 -6.39 -0.68 -8.77
C ILE A 23 -6.10 -0.90 -10.26
N ARG A 24 -4.83 -0.88 -10.66
CA ARG A 24 -4.46 -1.04 -12.08
C ARG A 24 -4.78 -2.43 -12.65
N LEU A 25 -4.87 -3.44 -11.79
CA LEU A 25 -5.14 -4.83 -12.17
C LEU A 25 -6.59 -5.26 -11.92
N CYS A 26 -7.40 -4.40 -11.29
CA CYS A 26 -8.77 -4.71 -10.93
C CYS A 26 -9.73 -4.24 -12.03
N ASN A 27 -10.49 -5.16 -12.62
CA ASN A 27 -11.54 -4.79 -13.58
C ASN A 27 -12.73 -4.10 -12.90
N ILE A 28 -13.09 -4.47 -11.67
CA ILE A 28 -14.16 -3.81 -10.90
C ILE A 28 -13.81 -2.34 -10.63
N ALA A 29 -12.53 -1.99 -10.46
CA ALA A 29 -12.09 -0.60 -10.33
C ALA A 29 -12.35 0.25 -11.59
N LYS A 30 -12.41 -0.36 -12.78
CA LYS A 30 -12.79 0.32 -14.03
C LYS A 30 -14.28 0.61 -14.12
N GLU A 31 -15.10 -0.10 -13.33
CA GLU A 31 -16.55 0.06 -13.26
C GLU A 31 -17.00 0.88 -12.04
N THR A 32 -16.14 0.99 -11.01
CA THR A 32 -16.43 1.75 -9.79
C THR A 32 -16.51 3.26 -10.10
N ILE A 33 -17.72 3.82 -10.08
CA ILE A 33 -17.98 5.23 -10.40
C ILE A 33 -17.50 6.15 -9.27
N THR A 34 -16.84 7.24 -9.64
CA THR A 34 -16.44 8.37 -8.79
C THR A 34 -17.02 9.67 -9.36
N LYS A 35 -16.86 10.78 -8.64
CA LYS A 35 -17.29 12.12 -9.11
C LYS A 35 -16.66 12.53 -10.46
N TYR A 36 -15.50 11.98 -10.81
CA TYR A 36 -14.69 12.41 -11.95
C TYR A 36 -14.51 11.33 -13.03
N GLY A 37 -15.25 10.22 -12.95
CA GLY A 37 -15.13 9.08 -13.88
C GLY A 37 -15.23 7.76 -13.16
N ASN A 38 -14.47 6.75 -13.56
CA ASN A 38 -14.28 5.55 -12.74
C ASN A 38 -13.00 5.65 -11.89
N LEU A 39 -12.86 4.76 -10.92
CA LEU A 39 -11.75 4.77 -9.97
C LEU A 39 -10.40 4.60 -10.66
N TYR A 40 -10.28 3.69 -11.63
CA TYR A 40 -9.06 3.51 -12.42
C TYR A 40 -8.66 4.80 -13.15
N ALA A 41 -9.62 5.46 -13.82
CA ALA A 41 -9.39 6.70 -14.55
C ALA A 41 -8.99 7.83 -13.60
N THR A 42 -9.59 7.88 -12.41
CA THR A 42 -9.25 8.85 -11.35
C THR A 42 -7.78 8.71 -10.96
N PHE A 43 -7.29 7.49 -10.71
CA PHE A 43 -5.86 7.25 -10.40
C PHE A 43 -4.94 7.57 -11.57
N SER A 44 -5.40 7.30 -12.80
CA SER A 44 -4.62 7.55 -14.02
C SER A 44 -4.37 9.03 -14.32
N THR A 45 -5.03 9.95 -13.59
CA THR A 45 -4.71 11.39 -13.64
C THR A 45 -3.44 11.76 -12.87
N VAL A 46 -2.96 10.88 -11.99
CA VAL A 46 -1.75 11.09 -11.21
C VAL A 46 -0.52 10.72 -12.06
N PRO A 47 0.56 11.53 -12.05
CA PRO A 47 1.78 11.19 -12.76
C PRO A 47 2.33 9.80 -12.40
N ASN A 48 2.77 9.03 -13.40
CA ASN A 48 3.22 7.65 -13.20
C ASN A 48 4.34 7.51 -12.16
N TYR A 49 5.31 8.43 -12.12
CA TYR A 49 6.40 8.39 -11.14
C TYR A 49 5.87 8.43 -9.69
N MET A 50 4.73 9.11 -9.48
CA MET A 50 4.10 9.25 -8.17
C MET A 50 3.34 7.99 -7.75
N LEU A 51 2.89 7.21 -8.72
CA LEU A 51 2.22 5.93 -8.54
C LEU A 51 3.20 4.74 -8.50
N SER A 52 4.45 4.91 -8.94
CA SER A 52 5.44 3.83 -9.00
C SER A 52 6.49 3.88 -7.89
N ASP A 53 6.89 5.08 -7.44
CA ASP A 53 7.94 5.26 -6.45
C ASP A 53 7.50 6.34 -5.44
N ALA A 54 7.58 6.05 -4.14
CA ALA A 54 7.15 6.99 -3.10
C ALA A 54 8.22 8.05 -2.73
N ASP A 55 9.47 7.84 -3.17
CA ASP A 55 10.64 8.63 -2.81
C ASP A 55 11.08 9.59 -3.94
N VAL A 56 10.51 9.48 -5.14
CA VAL A 56 10.80 10.38 -6.28
C VAL A 56 9.86 11.60 -6.27
N TYR A 57 10.41 12.82 -6.21
CA TYR A 57 9.64 14.08 -6.23
C TYR A 57 10.18 15.01 -7.31
N SER A 58 9.29 15.73 -7.99
CA SER A 58 9.64 16.93 -8.74
C SER A 58 9.80 18.14 -7.80
N VAL A 59 10.39 19.22 -8.31
CA VAL A 59 10.48 20.48 -7.54
C VAL A 59 9.09 21.04 -7.23
N GLU A 60 8.16 20.97 -8.19
CA GLU A 60 6.77 21.38 -8.02
C GLU A 60 6.07 20.58 -6.92
N ASP A 61 6.32 19.27 -6.82
CA ASP A 61 5.76 18.45 -5.74
C ASP A 61 6.20 18.97 -4.37
N LEU A 62 7.48 19.32 -4.22
CA LEU A 62 8.02 19.83 -2.96
C LEU A 62 7.41 21.17 -2.56
N GLU A 63 7.17 22.05 -3.54
CA GLU A 63 6.40 23.28 -3.32
C GLU A 63 4.96 22.98 -2.89
N ASN A 64 4.31 22.02 -3.54
CA ASN A 64 2.94 21.61 -3.23
C ASN A 64 2.84 20.91 -1.87
N VAL A 65 3.90 20.23 -1.40
CA VAL A 65 4.02 19.75 -0.02
C VAL A 65 4.05 20.92 0.96
N GLN A 66 4.80 21.96 0.65
CA GLN A 66 4.88 23.16 1.49
C GLN A 66 3.53 23.88 1.56
N LYS A 67 2.83 24.03 0.43
CA LYS A 67 1.48 24.63 0.35
C LYS A 67 0.40 23.72 0.97
N GLY A 68 0.66 22.42 1.08
CA GLY A 68 -0.29 21.42 1.56
C GLY A 68 -1.29 20.94 0.50
N GLU A 69 -1.08 21.35 -0.76
CA GLU A 69 -1.91 20.99 -1.91
C GLU A 69 -1.73 19.51 -2.26
N LEU A 70 -0.49 19.00 -2.22
CA LEU A 70 -0.24 17.59 -2.51
C LEU A 70 -0.97 16.67 -1.51
N PHE A 71 -1.12 17.09 -0.25
CA PHE A 71 -1.91 16.33 0.73
C PHE A 71 -3.39 16.27 0.33
N ARG A 72 -3.97 17.39 -0.09
CA ARG A 72 -5.37 17.50 -0.50
C ARG A 72 -5.65 16.66 -1.75
N THR A 73 -4.67 16.51 -2.63
CA THR A 73 -4.79 15.67 -3.82
C THR A 73 -4.65 14.18 -3.50
N ILE A 74 -3.64 13.78 -2.72
CA ILE A 74 -3.31 12.36 -2.52
C ILE A 74 -4.14 11.68 -1.42
N ALA A 75 -4.48 12.38 -0.34
CA ALA A 75 -5.19 11.76 0.77
C ALA A 75 -6.55 11.16 0.38
N PRO A 76 -7.40 11.85 -0.42
CA PRO A 76 -8.66 11.26 -0.89
C PRO A 76 -8.45 10.05 -1.80
N LEU A 77 -7.44 10.06 -2.68
CA LEU A 77 -7.14 8.91 -3.54
C LEU A 77 -6.77 7.68 -2.72
N VAL A 78 -5.90 7.86 -1.72
CA VAL A 78 -5.54 6.78 -0.79
C VAL A 78 -6.80 6.25 -0.11
N GLN A 79 -7.66 7.12 0.41
CA GLN A 79 -8.90 6.71 1.08
C GLN A 79 -9.84 5.92 0.15
N TYR A 80 -10.11 6.42 -1.07
CA TYR A 80 -10.98 5.72 -2.02
C TYR A 80 -10.41 4.39 -2.47
N GLY A 81 -9.10 4.33 -2.71
CA GLY A 81 -8.42 3.10 -3.07
C GLY A 81 -8.47 2.05 -1.95
N GLN A 82 -8.30 2.47 -0.70
CA GLN A 82 -8.46 1.58 0.46
C GLN A 82 -9.87 1.01 0.55
N TYR A 83 -10.90 1.86 0.49
CA TYR A 83 -12.29 1.41 0.54
C TYR A 83 -12.62 0.44 -0.60
N HIS A 84 -12.14 0.72 -1.81
CA HIS A 84 -12.33 -0.20 -2.92
C HIS A 84 -11.64 -1.54 -2.65
N ILE A 85 -10.35 -1.53 -2.30
CA ILE A 85 -9.57 -2.76 -2.14
C ILE A 85 -10.16 -3.65 -1.03
N GLU A 86 -10.56 -3.06 0.10
CA GLU A 86 -11.13 -3.78 1.24
C GLU A 86 -12.56 -4.29 0.97
N GLY A 87 -13.31 -3.64 0.06
CA GLY A 87 -14.66 -4.04 -0.34
C GLY A 87 -14.77 -4.85 -1.64
N CYS A 88 -13.66 -5.02 -2.36
CA CYS A 88 -13.64 -5.62 -3.69
C CYS A 88 -13.16 -7.07 -3.64
N GLU A 89 -14.01 -8.01 -4.03
CA GLU A 89 -13.69 -9.45 -4.03
C GLU A 89 -12.43 -9.79 -4.83
N HIS A 90 -12.22 -9.13 -5.98
CA HIS A 90 -11.04 -9.34 -6.80
C HIS A 90 -9.76 -8.87 -6.11
N CYS A 91 -9.82 -7.75 -5.38
CA CYS A 91 -8.68 -7.25 -4.63
C CYS A 91 -8.43 -8.07 -3.35
N CYS A 92 -9.49 -8.46 -2.65
CA CYS A 92 -9.42 -9.31 -1.45
C CYS A 92 -8.84 -10.70 -1.76
N ALA A 93 -9.12 -11.28 -2.93
CA ALA A 93 -8.49 -12.53 -3.37
C ALA A 93 -6.97 -12.44 -3.51
N GLN A 94 -6.41 -11.23 -3.62
CA GLN A 94 -4.96 -10.97 -3.67
C GLN A 94 -4.40 -10.48 -2.32
N ALA A 95 -5.20 -10.48 -1.26
CA ALA A 95 -4.75 -10.12 0.07
C ALA A 95 -3.80 -11.18 0.64
N PHE A 96 -2.97 -10.78 1.61
CA PHE A 96 -2.12 -11.69 2.35
C PHE A 96 -2.83 -12.14 3.62
N VAL A 97 -2.47 -13.33 4.10
CA VAL A 97 -2.86 -13.81 5.42
C VAL A 97 -1.62 -14.00 6.25
N CYS A 98 -1.68 -13.65 7.53
CA CYS A 98 -0.56 -13.84 8.44
C CYS A 98 -0.29 -15.34 8.68
N GLU A 99 0.91 -15.80 8.32
CA GLU A 99 1.34 -17.19 8.55
C GLU A 99 1.83 -17.44 9.99
N LEU A 100 1.95 -16.38 10.80
CA LEU A 100 2.53 -16.42 12.14
C LEU A 100 1.49 -16.49 13.26
N CYS A 101 0.19 -16.48 12.93
CA CYS A 101 -0.92 -16.59 13.87
C CYS A 101 -2.14 -17.27 13.24
N ASP A 102 -3.12 -17.59 14.07
CA ASP A 102 -4.35 -18.29 13.68
C ASP A 102 -5.49 -17.34 13.24
N GLU A 103 -5.29 -16.02 13.31
CA GLU A 103 -6.20 -14.99 12.82
C GLU A 103 -6.25 -14.97 11.27
N LYS A 104 -6.85 -15.99 10.65
CA LYS A 104 -6.87 -16.15 9.17
C LYS A 104 -7.86 -15.24 8.45
N ASN A 105 -8.84 -14.71 9.17
CA ASN A 105 -9.86 -13.81 8.62
C ASN A 105 -9.38 -12.36 8.50
N ASP A 106 -8.22 -12.03 9.08
CA ASP A 106 -7.66 -10.68 8.99
C ASP A 106 -6.80 -10.55 7.72
N LEU A 107 -7.38 -9.92 6.70
CA LEU A 107 -6.74 -9.71 5.41
C LEU A 107 -5.72 -8.58 5.49
N LEU A 108 -4.49 -8.91 5.12
CA LEU A 108 -3.37 -7.98 5.15
C LEU A 108 -3.11 -7.40 3.77
N PHE A 109 -3.01 -6.08 3.72
CA PHE A 109 -2.67 -5.34 2.53
C PHE A 109 -1.42 -4.50 2.75
N PRO A 110 -0.58 -4.31 1.71
CA PRO A 110 0.71 -3.63 1.87
C PRO A 110 0.57 -2.13 2.18
N PHE A 111 -0.59 -1.51 1.91
CA PHE A 111 -0.87 -0.12 2.30
C PHE A 111 -1.19 0.04 3.80
N GLN A 112 -1.40 -1.04 4.56
CA GLN A 112 -1.66 -1.00 6.00
C GLN A 112 -0.36 -0.84 6.80
N VAL A 113 0.51 0.10 6.39
CA VAL A 113 1.90 0.29 6.87
C VAL A 113 2.08 0.40 8.39
N ALA A 114 1.02 0.77 9.13
CA ALA A 114 1.03 0.81 10.59
C ALA A 114 0.86 -0.57 11.25
N TYR A 115 0.16 -1.49 10.59
CA TYR A 115 -0.31 -2.76 11.12
C TYR A 115 0.46 -3.98 10.60
N VAL A 116 1.07 -3.86 9.41
CA VAL A 116 1.78 -4.96 8.76
C VAL A 116 3.29 -4.74 8.73
N ASP A 117 4.01 -5.85 8.72
CA ASP A 117 5.42 -5.95 8.39
C ASP A 117 5.55 -6.70 7.06
N ARG A 118 6.33 -6.13 6.14
CA ARG A 118 6.58 -6.71 4.80
C ARG A 118 7.99 -7.27 4.76
N CYS A 119 8.11 -8.56 4.45
CA CYS A 119 9.42 -9.17 4.26
C CYS A 119 10.14 -8.55 3.04
N GLU A 120 11.36 -8.08 3.24
CA GLU A 120 12.16 -7.43 2.20
C GLU A 120 12.59 -8.39 1.09
N GLU A 121 12.77 -9.67 1.38
CA GLU A 121 13.18 -10.68 0.39
C GLU A 121 12.02 -11.15 -0.49
N CYS A 122 10.93 -11.62 0.11
CA CYS A 122 9.84 -12.30 -0.62
C CYS A 122 8.53 -11.51 -0.72
N GLY A 123 8.47 -10.33 -0.09
CA GLY A 123 7.29 -9.46 -0.10
C GLY A 123 6.08 -9.95 0.68
N SER A 124 6.15 -11.09 1.40
CA SER A 124 5.05 -11.57 2.25
C SER A 124 4.72 -10.57 3.36
N LEU A 125 3.44 -10.48 3.71
CA LEU A 125 2.98 -9.67 4.83
C LEU A 125 2.69 -10.52 6.07
N SER A 126 2.95 -9.94 7.23
CA SER A 126 2.52 -10.46 8.53
C SER A 126 2.10 -9.30 9.41
N HIS A 127 1.30 -9.56 10.46
CA HIS A 127 1.05 -8.52 11.45
C HIS A 127 2.35 -8.06 12.08
N LYS A 128 2.47 -6.76 12.33
CA LYS A 128 3.66 -6.15 12.94
C LYS A 128 4.01 -6.79 14.29
N LYS A 129 3.00 -7.09 15.12
CA LYS A 129 3.16 -7.82 16.40
C LYS A 129 3.81 -9.20 16.20
N CYS A 130 3.37 -9.93 15.17
CA CYS A 130 3.84 -11.28 14.88
C CYS A 130 5.26 -11.26 14.30
N ALA A 131 5.56 -10.30 13.43
CA ALA A 131 6.90 -10.11 12.89
C ALA A 131 7.92 -9.78 13.98
N ILE A 132 7.59 -8.86 14.90
CA ILE A 132 8.45 -8.51 16.04
C ILE A 132 8.75 -9.75 16.89
N LYS A 133 7.73 -10.56 17.20
CA LYS A 133 7.91 -11.82 17.96
C LYS A 133 8.83 -12.79 17.21
N ARG A 134 8.60 -13.00 15.91
CA ARG A 134 9.43 -13.86 15.05
C ARG A 134 10.89 -13.40 15.04
N GLN A 135 11.14 -12.10 14.88
CA GLN A 135 12.48 -11.51 14.86
C GLN A 135 13.18 -11.66 16.21
N LYS A 136 12.45 -11.46 17.32
CA LYS A 136 12.97 -11.67 18.67
C LYS A 136 13.38 -13.13 18.93
N ASP A 137 12.63 -14.08 18.39
CA ASP A 137 12.96 -15.51 18.45
C ASP A 137 14.07 -15.92 17.45
N GLU A 138 14.66 -14.97 16.71
CA GLU A 138 15.67 -15.20 15.67
C GLU A 138 15.20 -16.16 14.56
N LYS A 139 13.89 -16.24 14.32
CA LYS A 139 13.30 -17.14 13.31
C LYS A 139 13.28 -16.49 11.93
N PRO A 140 13.64 -17.22 10.86
CA PRO A 140 13.55 -16.69 9.50
C PRO A 140 12.11 -16.47 9.06
N CYS A 141 11.91 -15.72 7.97
CA CYS A 141 10.60 -15.61 7.32
C CYS A 141 10.13 -17.00 6.84
N PRO A 142 8.94 -17.49 7.25
CA PRO A 142 8.46 -18.83 6.87
C PRO A 142 8.37 -19.05 5.36
N LYS A 143 7.92 -18.04 4.60
CA LYS A 143 7.84 -18.11 3.15
C LYS A 143 9.23 -18.18 2.50
N CYS A 144 10.20 -17.41 2.99
CA CYS A 144 11.58 -17.46 2.49
C CYS A 144 12.22 -18.83 2.76
N LEU A 145 11.96 -19.41 3.93
CA LEU A 145 12.43 -20.76 4.26
C LEU A 145 11.88 -21.79 3.26
N ARG A 146 10.56 -21.76 2.98
CA ARG A 146 9.96 -22.65 1.98
C ARG A 146 10.54 -22.43 0.57
N ILE A 147 10.74 -21.18 0.16
CA ILE A 147 11.35 -20.87 -1.15
C ILE A 147 12.75 -21.46 -1.26
N ARG A 148 13.59 -21.30 -0.23
CA ARG A 148 14.96 -21.85 -0.19
C ARG A 148 15.01 -23.38 -0.16
N GLN A 149 13.96 -24.05 0.31
CA GLN A 149 13.86 -25.51 0.35
C GLN A 149 13.34 -26.11 -0.96
N ASN A 150 12.68 -25.30 -1.79
CA ASN A 150 12.12 -25.70 -3.08
C ASN A 150 13.00 -25.27 -4.27
N LEU A 151 14.18 -24.69 -3.98
CA LEU A 151 15.27 -24.39 -4.91
C LEU A 151 16.36 -25.44 -4.73
#